data_AF-A0A976IHQ0-F1
#
_entry.id   AF-A0A976IHQ0-F1
#
_cell.length_a   1.000
_cell.length_b   1.000
_cell.length_c   1.000
_cell.angle_alpha   90.00
_cell.angle_beta   90.00
_cell.angle_gamma   90.00
#
_symmetry.space_group_name_H-M   'P 1'
#
loop_
_entity.id
_entity.type
_entity.pdbx_description
1 polymer ?
#
loop_
_entity_poly.entity_id
_entity_poly.type
_entity_poly.pdbx_seq_one_letter_code
_entity_poly.pdbx_strand_id
1 'polypeptide(L)'
;MDKTVIFPFQPWKPSDSCLIDTLCTLGTRVLNTDENTTLLGILVGTQIRPSLQLNKLLVRFQRLCVSLRWRARTLQGRVLLIKTMIQSILWHFMSVQVVSQTELKLFDPLIRNFINNTPSRTTHDTPTRSQFSSKWHSAPINAGGLDLHTVADSVELLQVNLIRQLIKHCRTRVSSPPKWFLPAYAAFDYALQGQAIGLDFLLYGLHLVGKMYLTIGNRRLLYGVQKLCPNSRTRTQFILN
;
A
#
# COMPACT_ATOMS: atom_id res chain seq x y z
N MET A 1 33.89 12.75 1.79
CA MET A 1 32.50 12.23 1.79
C MET A 1 31.61 13.34 1.28
N ASP A 2 31.09 13.19 0.08
CA ASP A 2 30.21 14.21 -0.52
C ASP A 2 28.90 14.26 0.25
N LYS A 3 28.58 15.42 0.82
CA LYS A 3 27.42 15.58 1.72
C LYS A 3 26.09 15.59 0.96
N THR A 4 26.11 15.91 -0.33
CA THR A 4 24.91 16.11 -1.15
C THR A 4 25.01 15.24 -2.40
N VAL A 5 24.05 14.32 -2.54
CA VAL A 5 23.90 13.46 -3.70
C VAL A 5 22.67 13.93 -4.47
N ILE A 6 22.85 14.26 -5.75
CA ILE A 6 21.78 14.61 -6.67
C ILE A 6 21.50 13.41 -7.54
N PHE A 7 20.25 12.99 -7.59
CA PHE A 7 19.81 11.92 -8.47
C PHE A 7 18.73 12.46 -9.41
N PRO A 8 18.74 12.06 -10.69
CA PRO A 8 17.72 12.49 -11.61
C PRO A 8 16.48 11.61 -11.48
N PHE A 9 15.29 12.19 -11.67
CA PHE A 9 14.03 11.44 -11.75
C PHE A 9 13.79 10.87 -13.16
N GLN A 10 14.52 11.36 -14.15
CA GLN A 10 14.49 10.93 -15.55
C GLN A 10 15.91 10.63 -16.04
N PRO A 11 16.11 9.70 -16.97
CA PRO A 11 17.43 9.47 -17.56
C PRO A 11 18.06 10.76 -18.09
N TRP A 12 19.35 10.96 -17.84
CA TRP A 12 20.08 12.10 -18.39
C TRP A 12 20.05 12.06 -19.91
N LYS A 13 19.74 13.20 -20.52
CA LYS A 13 19.82 13.37 -21.98
C LYS A 13 21.20 13.91 -22.35
N PRO A 14 21.67 13.71 -23.59
CA PRO A 14 22.93 14.28 -24.07
C PRO A 14 22.99 15.82 -23.94
N SER A 15 21.82 16.49 -23.98
CA SER A 15 21.66 17.93 -23.78
C SER A 15 22.02 18.42 -22.37
N ASP A 16 22.04 17.52 -21.38
CA ASP A 16 22.08 17.90 -19.96
C ASP A 16 23.53 17.94 -19.42
N SER A 17 24.51 17.64 -20.27
CA SER A 17 25.95 17.56 -19.92
C SER A 17 26.46 18.82 -19.22
N CYS A 18 26.07 20.01 -19.71
CA CYS A 18 26.46 21.30 -19.11
C CYS A 18 25.91 21.47 -17.69
N LEU A 19 24.70 20.97 -17.42
CA LEU A 19 24.10 21.02 -16.09
C LEU A 19 24.79 20.05 -15.14
N ILE A 20 25.14 18.84 -15.61
CA ILE A 20 25.88 17.85 -14.83
C ILE A 20 27.24 18.42 -14.41
N ASP A 21 27.98 19.03 -15.34
CA ASP A 21 29.28 19.64 -15.06
C ASP A 21 29.16 20.80 -14.04
N THR A 22 28.11 21.62 -14.17
CA THR A 22 27.83 22.71 -13.22
C THR A 22 27.55 22.17 -11.81
N LEU A 23 26.79 21.08 -11.69
CA LEU A 23 26.51 20.45 -10.39
C LEU A 23 27.75 19.79 -9.79
N CYS A 24 28.59 19.17 -10.62
CA CYS A 24 29.85 18.57 -10.19
C CYS A 24 30.83 19.63 -9.69
N THR A 25 30.95 20.78 -10.37
CA THR A 25 31.81 21.90 -9.93
C THR A 25 31.37 22.52 -8.62
N LEU A 26 30.08 22.47 -8.28
CA LEU A 26 29.54 22.87 -6.97
C LEU A 26 29.85 21.87 -5.85
N GLY A 27 30.60 20.81 -6.11
CA GLY A 27 30.98 19.79 -5.14
C GLY A 27 29.85 18.83 -4.76
N THR A 28 28.83 18.72 -5.62
CA THR A 28 27.75 17.74 -5.44
C THR A 28 28.04 16.47 -6.24
N ARG A 29 27.70 15.31 -5.66
CA ARG A 29 27.80 14.05 -6.38
C ARG A 29 26.53 13.86 -7.21
N VAL A 30 26.65 13.96 -8.52
CA VAL A 30 25.56 13.65 -9.45
C VAL A 30 25.60 12.16 -9.78
N LEU A 31 24.47 11.48 -9.60
CA LEU A 31 24.34 10.07 -9.98
C LEU A 31 24.15 9.93 -11.48
N ASN A 32 24.82 8.94 -12.05
CA ASN A 32 24.59 8.49 -13.42
C ASN A 32 23.21 7.82 -13.56
N THR A 33 22.76 7.67 -14.81
CA THR A 33 21.46 7.03 -15.15
C THR A 33 21.35 5.58 -14.67
N ASP A 34 22.47 4.88 -14.51
CA ASP A 34 22.50 3.49 -14.05
C ASP A 34 22.76 3.37 -12.54
N GLU A 35 23.11 4.48 -11.90
CA GLU A 35 23.32 4.53 -10.46
C GLU A 35 22.00 4.67 -9.70
N ASN A 36 22.02 4.15 -8.48
CA ASN A 36 20.88 4.20 -7.58
C ASN A 36 21.34 4.58 -6.18
N THR A 37 20.47 5.29 -5.46
CA THR A 37 20.72 5.76 -4.10
C THR A 37 19.53 5.44 -3.21
N THR A 38 19.70 5.61 -1.90
CA THR A 38 18.63 5.41 -0.94
C THR A 38 18.11 6.75 -0.45
N LEU A 39 16.86 7.06 -0.75
CA LEU A 39 16.15 8.21 -0.21
C LEU A 39 15.12 7.73 0.81
N LEU A 40 15.20 8.24 2.05
CA LEU A 40 14.30 7.84 3.15
C LEU A 40 14.21 6.31 3.36
N GLY A 41 15.32 5.59 3.09
CA GLY A 41 15.40 4.14 3.20
C GLY A 41 14.71 3.35 2.07
N ILE A 42 14.29 4.02 0.99
CA ILE A 42 13.76 3.42 -0.24
C ILE A 42 14.81 3.60 -1.35
N LEU A 43 15.04 2.57 -2.15
CA LEU A 43 15.97 2.65 -3.27
C LEU A 43 15.34 3.48 -4.40
N VAL A 44 16.01 4.55 -4.82
CA VAL A 44 15.57 5.48 -5.87
C VAL A 44 16.64 5.61 -6.95
N GLY A 45 16.21 5.80 -8.19
CA GLY A 45 17.05 5.75 -9.38
C GLY A 45 16.18 5.59 -10.63
N THR A 46 16.76 5.94 -11.78
CA THR A 46 16.06 6.05 -13.06
C THR A 46 15.66 4.70 -13.66
N GLN A 47 16.43 3.63 -13.41
CA GLN A 47 16.20 2.30 -13.98
C GLN A 47 15.98 1.22 -12.92
N ILE A 48 15.22 1.52 -11.87
CA ILE A 48 14.99 0.56 -10.80
C ILE A 48 13.84 -0.38 -11.15
N ARG A 49 14.14 -1.69 -11.12
CA ARG A 49 13.12 -2.73 -11.18
C ARG A 49 12.39 -2.83 -9.83
N PRO A 50 11.04 -2.89 -9.81
CA PRO A 50 10.27 -3.05 -8.57
C PRO A 50 10.68 -4.27 -7.74
N SER A 51 11.05 -5.37 -8.40
CA SER A 51 11.55 -6.59 -7.75
C SER A 51 12.83 -6.37 -6.97
N LEU A 52 13.73 -5.49 -7.42
CA LEU A 52 14.96 -5.15 -6.70
C LEU A 52 14.66 -4.38 -5.41
N GLN A 53 13.70 -3.46 -5.45
CA GLN A 53 13.26 -2.70 -4.27
C GLN A 53 12.62 -3.62 -3.25
N LEU A 54 11.73 -4.52 -3.69
CA LEU A 54 11.10 -5.52 -2.83
C LEU A 54 12.14 -6.45 -2.20
N ASN A 55 13.14 -6.91 -2.96
CA ASN A 55 14.21 -7.74 -2.43
C ASN A 55 15.02 -7.00 -1.34
N LYS A 56 15.35 -5.72 -1.54
CA LYS A 56 16.00 -4.92 -0.49
C LYS A 56 15.12 -4.79 0.74
N LEU A 57 13.81 -4.65 0.58
CA LEU A 57 12.87 -4.62 1.69
C LEU A 57 12.84 -5.95 2.46
N LEU A 58 12.77 -7.08 1.75
CA LEU A 58 12.82 -8.42 2.33
C LEU A 58 14.11 -8.65 3.12
N VAL A 59 15.27 -8.25 2.58
CA VAL A 59 16.56 -8.31 3.28
C VAL A 59 16.54 -7.44 4.54
N ARG A 60 16.00 -6.23 4.45
CA ARG A 60 15.87 -5.34 5.62
C ARG A 60 14.97 -5.97 6.69
N PHE A 61 13.82 -6.51 6.29
CA PHE A 61 12.87 -7.18 7.18
C PHE A 61 13.51 -8.39 7.87
N GLN A 62 14.23 -9.22 7.10
CA GLN A 62 14.98 -10.37 7.60
C GLN A 62 16.04 -9.95 8.64
N ARG A 63 16.86 -8.94 8.34
CA ARG A 63 17.88 -8.43 9.28
C ARG A 63 17.28 -7.96 10.58
N LEU A 64 16.12 -7.31 10.51
CA LEU A 64 15.43 -6.85 11.71
C LEU A 64 14.86 -8.03 12.52
N CYS A 65 14.30 -9.06 11.87
CA CYS A 65 13.89 -10.29 12.55
C CYS A 65 15.07 -10.94 13.28
N VAL A 66 16.24 -11.00 12.67
CA VAL A 66 17.46 -11.52 13.32
C VAL A 66 17.88 -10.64 14.51
N SER A 67 17.91 -9.32 14.33
CA SER A 67 18.32 -8.38 15.38
C SER A 67 17.37 -8.40 16.58
N LEU A 68 16.07 -8.49 16.33
CA LEU A 68 15.02 -8.42 17.35
C LEU A 68 14.73 -9.77 18.03
N ARG A 69 15.35 -10.86 17.55
CA ARG A 69 15.24 -12.19 18.18
C ARG A 69 15.50 -12.14 19.68
N TRP A 70 16.52 -11.39 20.09
CA TRP A 70 16.93 -11.30 21.49
C TRP A 70 16.01 -10.41 22.34
N ARG A 71 15.28 -9.48 21.71
CA ARG A 71 14.35 -8.57 22.39
C ARG A 71 12.99 -9.22 22.65
N ALA A 72 12.53 -10.09 21.75
CA ALA A 72 11.27 -10.81 21.91
C ALA A 72 11.50 -12.27 22.37
N ARG A 73 11.60 -12.43 23.69
CA ARG A 73 11.80 -13.75 24.32
C ARG A 73 10.53 -14.61 24.36
N THR A 74 9.35 -13.99 24.38
CA THR A 74 8.06 -14.68 24.41
C THR A 74 7.40 -14.72 23.03
N LEU A 75 6.54 -15.71 22.82
CA LEU A 75 5.77 -15.85 21.58
C LEU A 75 4.90 -14.61 21.31
N GLN A 76 4.20 -14.13 22.33
CA GLN A 76 3.39 -12.91 22.27
C GLN A 76 4.24 -11.67 21.96
N GLY A 77 5.43 -11.55 22.57
CA GLY A 77 6.35 -10.46 22.27
C GLY A 77 6.80 -10.47 20.82
N ARG A 78 7.03 -11.65 20.23
CA ARG A 78 7.40 -11.78 18.81
C ARG A 78 6.25 -11.38 17.91
N VAL A 79 5.03 -11.82 18.21
CA VAL A 79 3.82 -11.42 17.47
C VAL A 79 3.63 -9.91 17.52
N LEU A 80 3.78 -9.30 18.70
CA LEU A 80 3.68 -7.84 18.85
C LEU A 80 4.75 -7.10 18.02
N LEU A 81 6.00 -7.56 18.05
CA LEU A 81 7.06 -6.98 17.22
C LEU A 81 6.75 -7.13 15.73
N ILE A 82 6.30 -8.30 15.28
CA ILE A 82 5.93 -8.51 13.88
C ILE A 82 4.80 -7.57 13.47
N LYS A 83 3.71 -7.48 14.24
CA LYS A 83 2.59 -6.59 13.95
C LYS A 83 3.06 -5.13 13.84
N THR A 84 3.87 -4.66 14.80
CA THR A 84 4.38 -3.26 14.80
C THR A 84 5.39 -2.97 13.68
N MET A 85 6.25 -3.93 13.35
CA MET A 85 7.25 -3.79 12.29
C MET A 85 6.63 -3.85 10.90
N ILE A 86 5.76 -4.84 10.63
CA ILE A 86 5.03 -4.93 9.37
C ILE A 86 4.27 -3.62 9.15
N GLN A 87 3.58 -3.14 10.19
CA GLN A 87 2.80 -1.91 10.12
C GLN A 87 3.64 -0.66 9.83
N SER A 88 4.89 -0.58 10.28
CA SER A 88 5.71 0.63 10.04
C SER A 88 6.49 0.56 8.73
N ILE A 89 7.13 -0.58 8.47
CA ILE A 89 8.07 -0.73 7.35
C ILE A 89 7.34 -0.93 6.03
N LEU A 90 6.34 -1.82 6.02
CA LEU A 90 5.64 -2.16 4.79
C LEU A 90 4.82 -0.97 4.30
N TRP A 91 4.26 -0.20 5.23
CA TRP A 91 3.46 0.98 4.90
C TRP A 91 4.26 2.10 4.29
N HIS A 92 5.42 2.41 4.89
CA HIS A 92 6.34 3.37 4.31
C HIS A 92 6.72 2.97 2.88
N PHE A 93 7.00 1.68 2.66
CA PHE A 93 7.34 1.19 1.34
C PHE A 93 6.18 1.21 0.34
N MET A 94 5.00 0.70 0.73
CA MET A 94 3.82 0.64 -0.13
C MET A 94 3.23 2.02 -0.45
N SER A 95 3.59 3.06 0.30
CA SER A 95 3.24 4.44 -0.05
C SER A 95 3.93 4.93 -1.33
N VAL A 96 5.05 4.29 -1.70
CA VAL A 96 5.88 4.68 -2.85
C VAL A 96 5.87 3.64 -3.97
N GLN A 97 5.58 2.38 -3.66
CA GLN A 97 5.60 1.27 -4.62
C GLN A 97 4.32 0.44 -4.55
N VAL A 98 3.79 0.08 -5.71
CA VAL A 98 2.68 -0.87 -5.82
C VAL A 98 3.24 -2.27 -5.69
N VAL A 99 2.73 -3.03 -4.71
CA VAL A 99 3.14 -4.41 -4.45
C VAL A 99 1.93 -5.32 -4.61
N SER A 100 2.09 -6.39 -5.38
CA SER A 100 1.02 -7.38 -5.58
C SER A 100 0.84 -8.29 -4.35
N GLN A 101 -0.35 -8.89 -4.20
CA GLN A 101 -0.60 -9.82 -3.09
C GLN A 101 0.33 -11.05 -3.13
N THR A 102 0.72 -11.50 -4.32
CA THR A 102 1.65 -12.63 -4.49
C THR A 102 3.05 -12.30 -3.95
N GLU A 103 3.50 -11.07 -4.16
CA GLU A 103 4.77 -10.56 -3.62
C GLU A 103 4.73 -10.39 -2.10
N LEU A 104 3.59 -9.96 -1.54
CA LEU A 104 3.42 -9.84 -0.09
C LEU A 104 3.52 -11.20 0.64
N LYS A 105 3.19 -12.32 -0.02
CA LYS A 105 3.34 -13.66 0.55
C LYS A 105 4.80 -14.07 0.76
N LEU A 106 5.77 -13.38 0.14
CA LEU A 106 7.21 -13.64 0.34
C LEU A 106 7.66 -13.34 1.78
N PHE A 107 6.89 -12.55 2.53
CA PHE A 107 7.19 -12.26 3.94
C PHE A 107 6.75 -13.39 4.89
N ASP A 108 5.80 -14.24 4.50
CA ASP A 108 5.21 -15.24 5.38
C ASP A 108 6.24 -16.26 5.93
N PRO A 109 7.18 -16.80 5.12
CA PRO A 109 8.23 -17.68 5.64
C PRO A 109 9.11 -17.00 6.69
N LEU A 110 9.48 -15.73 6.46
CA LEU A 110 10.33 -14.96 7.37
C LEU A 110 9.64 -14.73 8.71
N ILE A 111 8.35 -14.39 8.67
CA ILE A 111 7.51 -14.19 9.85
C ILE A 111 7.38 -15.49 10.64
N ARG A 112 7.06 -16.60 9.97
CA ARG A 112 6.94 -17.92 10.60
C ARG A 112 8.24 -18.35 11.28
N ASN A 113 9.37 -18.17 10.59
CA ASN A 113 10.69 -18.50 11.10
C ASN A 113 11.07 -17.66 12.33
N PHE A 114 10.75 -16.37 12.30
CA PHE A 114 10.95 -15.50 13.46
C PHE A 114 10.12 -15.95 14.67
N ILE A 115 8.83 -16.25 14.47
CA ILE A 115 7.92 -16.71 15.53
C ILE A 115 8.42 -18.01 16.17
N ASN A 116 8.88 -18.95 15.35
CA ASN A 116 9.43 -20.24 15.77
C ASN A 116 10.82 -20.14 16.44
N ASN A 117 11.35 -18.94 16.69
CA ASN A 117 12.69 -18.69 17.25
C ASN A 117 13.86 -19.13 16.36
N THR A 118 13.62 -19.33 15.07
CA THR A 118 14.61 -19.77 14.08
C THR A 118 14.63 -18.79 12.92
N PRO A 119 14.97 -17.49 13.15
CA PRO A 119 14.89 -16.48 12.11
C PRO A 119 15.75 -16.86 10.90
N SER A 120 15.19 -16.66 9.71
CA SER A 120 15.85 -16.99 8.45
C SER A 120 17.21 -16.31 8.32
N ARG A 121 18.19 -17.04 7.81
CA ARG A 121 19.51 -16.52 7.43
C ARG A 121 19.48 -15.87 6.05
N THR A 122 18.61 -16.35 5.16
CA THR A 122 18.41 -15.81 3.81
C THR A 122 16.95 -15.42 3.58
N THR A 123 16.69 -14.60 2.57
CA THR A 123 15.32 -14.20 2.18
C THR A 123 14.52 -15.33 1.52
N HIS A 124 15.19 -16.40 1.07
CA HIS A 124 14.58 -17.52 0.37
C HIS A 124 14.49 -18.79 1.24
N ASP A 125 14.79 -18.67 2.53
CA ASP A 125 14.69 -19.81 3.44
C ASP A 125 13.24 -20.30 3.53
N THR A 126 13.07 -21.61 3.45
CA THR A 126 11.77 -22.24 3.64
C THR A 126 11.30 -22.08 5.10
N PRO A 127 9.98 -22.14 5.34
CA PRO A 127 9.46 -22.14 6.70
C PRO A 127 10.01 -23.36 7.46
N THR A 128 10.66 -23.10 8.60
CA THR A 128 11.09 -24.11 9.55
C THR A 128 9.85 -24.87 10.03
N ARG A 129 9.98 -26.19 10.24
CA ARG A 129 8.93 -27.01 10.83
C ARG A 129 8.50 -26.39 12.17
N SER A 130 7.30 -25.82 12.20
CA SER A 130 6.74 -25.22 13.40
C SER A 130 6.30 -26.32 14.37
N GLN A 131 6.35 -26.02 15.67
CA GLN A 131 5.71 -26.82 16.70
C GLN A 131 4.17 -26.76 16.59
N PHE A 132 3.63 -25.72 15.93
CA PHE A 132 2.21 -25.49 15.78
C PHE A 132 1.79 -25.61 14.32
N SER A 133 0.50 -25.92 14.08
CA SER A 133 -0.03 -25.94 12.72
C SER A 133 -0.01 -24.52 12.13
N SER A 134 0.16 -24.40 10.81
CA SER A 134 0.12 -23.09 10.14
C SER A 134 -1.20 -22.35 10.36
N LYS A 135 -2.30 -23.09 10.56
CA LYS A 135 -3.64 -22.52 10.83
C LYS A 135 -3.77 -21.97 12.25
N TRP A 136 -2.96 -22.47 13.18
CA TRP A 136 -2.97 -22.02 14.57
C TRP A 136 -2.44 -20.58 14.72
N HIS A 137 -1.49 -20.17 13.87
CA HIS A 137 -0.99 -18.79 13.88
C HIS A 137 -2.07 -17.77 13.51
N SER A 138 -2.96 -18.09 12.57
CA SER A 138 -4.04 -17.21 12.12
C SER A 138 -5.34 -17.39 12.93
N ALA A 139 -5.41 -18.39 13.81
CA ALA A 139 -6.58 -18.60 14.65
C ALA A 139 -6.72 -17.46 15.67
N PRO A 140 -7.97 -17.06 16.01
CA PRO A 140 -8.20 -15.94 16.91
C PRO A 140 -7.77 -16.27 18.34
N ILE A 141 -7.46 -15.23 19.13
CA ILE A 141 -6.95 -15.37 20.51
C ILE A 141 -7.94 -16.13 21.41
N ASN A 142 -9.25 -15.93 21.21
CA ASN A 142 -10.30 -16.61 21.97
C ASN A 142 -10.37 -18.14 21.69
N ALA A 143 -9.84 -18.59 20.56
CA ALA A 143 -9.69 -20.01 20.21
C ALA A 143 -8.29 -20.55 20.57
N GLY A 144 -7.49 -19.79 21.32
CA GLY A 144 -6.14 -20.16 21.71
C GLY A 144 -5.07 -19.97 20.62
N GLY A 145 -5.38 -19.22 19.55
CA GLY A 145 -4.43 -18.88 18.49
C GLY A 145 -3.68 -17.56 18.73
N LEU A 146 -2.92 -17.11 17.72
CA LEU A 146 -2.10 -15.88 17.81
C LEU A 146 -2.72 -14.66 17.13
N ASP A 147 -3.84 -14.83 16.43
CA ASP A 147 -4.50 -13.78 15.65
C ASP A 147 -3.51 -13.03 14.74
N LEU A 148 -2.60 -13.80 14.13
CA LEU A 148 -1.60 -13.26 13.23
C LEU A 148 -2.05 -13.47 11.79
N HIS A 149 -2.57 -12.39 11.22
CA HIS A 149 -2.91 -12.30 9.81
C HIS A 149 -1.66 -12.37 8.93
N THR A 150 -1.82 -12.83 7.70
CA THR A 150 -0.73 -12.71 6.71
C THR A 150 -0.46 -11.23 6.42
N VAL A 151 0.68 -10.96 5.79
CA VAL A 151 0.99 -9.59 5.37
C VAL A 151 -0.07 -9.07 4.41
N ALA A 152 -0.49 -9.90 3.44
CA ALA A 152 -1.52 -9.54 2.46
C ALA A 152 -2.85 -9.18 3.15
N ASP A 153 -3.32 -10.01 4.08
CA ASP A 153 -4.57 -9.76 4.81
C ASP A 153 -4.48 -8.46 5.64
N SER A 154 -3.31 -8.18 6.24
CA SER A 154 -3.08 -6.97 7.03
C SER A 154 -3.18 -5.71 6.17
N VAL A 155 -2.65 -5.76 4.93
CA VAL A 155 -2.74 -4.68 3.96
C VAL A 155 -4.18 -4.48 3.48
N GLU A 156 -4.90 -5.57 3.21
CA GLU A 156 -6.30 -5.50 2.80
C GLU A 156 -7.19 -4.92 3.90
N LEU A 157 -7.06 -5.43 5.13
CA LEU A 157 -7.80 -4.94 6.29
C LEU A 157 -7.55 -3.45 6.52
N LEU A 158 -6.32 -3.00 6.28
CA LEU A 158 -6.01 -1.59 6.29
C LEU A 158 -6.78 -0.83 5.21
N GLN A 159 -6.68 -1.24 3.94
CA GLN A 159 -7.30 -0.52 2.82
C GLN A 159 -8.81 -0.37 3.08
N VAL A 160 -9.45 -1.43 3.55
CA VAL A 160 -10.85 -1.43 3.99
C VAL A 160 -11.08 -0.44 5.14
N ASN A 161 -10.19 -0.39 6.13
CA ASN A 161 -10.29 0.58 7.23
C ASN A 161 -10.15 2.03 6.76
N LEU A 162 -9.26 2.33 5.80
CA LEU A 162 -9.12 3.67 5.22
C LEU A 162 -10.37 4.08 4.46
N ILE A 163 -10.94 3.19 3.63
CA ILE A 163 -12.21 3.44 2.93
C ILE A 163 -13.35 3.63 3.94
N ARG A 164 -13.41 2.81 4.99
CA ARG A 164 -14.42 2.95 6.06
C ARG A 164 -14.31 4.31 6.75
N GLN A 165 -13.10 4.79 7.02
CA GLN A 165 -12.87 6.12 7.60
C GLN A 165 -13.28 7.23 6.63
N LEU A 166 -12.99 7.08 5.33
CA LEU A 166 -13.45 7.99 4.30
C LEU A 166 -14.98 8.09 4.27
N ILE A 167 -15.69 6.95 4.23
CA ILE A 167 -17.16 6.90 4.23
C ILE A 167 -17.71 7.62 5.47
N LYS A 168 -17.15 7.35 6.66
CA LYS A 168 -17.54 8.04 7.89
C LYS A 168 -17.30 9.56 7.79
N HIS A 169 -16.18 9.98 7.20
CA HIS A 169 -15.88 11.39 6.99
C HIS A 169 -16.90 12.04 6.04
N CYS A 170 -17.17 11.45 4.88
CA CYS A 170 -18.11 11.99 3.89
C CYS A 170 -19.54 12.09 4.43
N ARG A 171 -19.94 11.16 5.33
CA ARG A 171 -21.25 11.22 6.01
C ARG A 171 -21.37 12.38 7.01
N THR A 172 -20.25 12.90 7.51
CA THR A 172 -20.24 13.99 8.51
C THR A 172 -19.86 15.33 7.91
N ARG A 173 -19.06 15.35 6.83
CA ARG A 173 -18.62 16.54 6.11
C ARG A 173 -18.64 16.27 4.61
N VAL A 174 -19.58 16.90 3.92
CA VAL A 174 -19.86 16.67 2.48
C VAL A 174 -18.95 17.52 1.58
N SER A 175 -18.42 18.63 2.08
CA SER A 175 -17.85 19.70 1.25
C SER A 175 -16.46 19.45 0.69
N SER A 176 -15.69 18.47 1.18
CA SER A 176 -14.36 18.16 0.66
C SER A 176 -13.85 16.79 1.13
N PRO A 177 -13.15 16.00 0.29
CA PRO A 177 -12.46 14.81 0.76
C PRO A 177 -11.39 15.19 1.81
N PRO A 178 -11.09 14.30 2.77
CA PRO A 178 -10.10 14.59 3.77
C PRO A 178 -8.70 14.70 3.14
N LYS A 179 -7.85 15.58 3.69
CA LYS A 179 -6.52 15.89 3.13
C LYS A 179 -5.64 14.66 2.89
N TRP A 180 -5.72 13.67 3.78
CA TRP A 180 -4.96 12.42 3.67
C TRP A 180 -5.41 11.54 2.49
N PHE A 181 -6.62 11.73 1.98
CA PHE A 181 -7.17 10.97 0.86
C PHE A 181 -6.95 11.66 -0.49
N LEU A 182 -6.53 12.93 -0.52
CA LEU A 182 -6.37 13.70 -1.77
C LEU A 182 -5.50 13.01 -2.84
N PRO A 183 -4.36 12.36 -2.50
CA PRO A 183 -3.57 11.65 -3.51
C PRO A 183 -4.32 10.47 -4.13
N ALA A 184 -5.04 9.69 -3.29
CA ALA A 184 -5.84 8.57 -3.75
C ALA A 184 -7.05 9.06 -4.57
N TYR A 185 -7.69 10.14 -4.13
CA TYR A 185 -8.77 10.80 -4.86
C TYR A 185 -8.34 11.20 -6.28
N ALA A 186 -7.18 11.85 -6.42
CA ALA A 186 -6.63 12.21 -7.73
C ALA A 186 -6.30 10.98 -8.59
N ALA A 187 -5.81 9.89 -7.99
CA ALA A 187 -5.55 8.64 -8.69
C ALA A 187 -6.85 7.98 -9.18
N PHE A 188 -7.92 8.00 -8.38
CA PHE A 188 -9.24 7.50 -8.79
C PHE A 188 -9.85 8.37 -9.89
N ASP A 189 -9.76 9.69 -9.78
CA ASP A 189 -10.20 10.63 -10.83
C ASP A 189 -9.51 10.36 -12.16
N TYR A 190 -8.19 10.14 -12.11
CA TYR A 190 -7.42 9.80 -13.31
C TYR A 190 -7.83 8.43 -13.87
N ALA A 191 -7.98 7.41 -13.03
CA ALA A 191 -8.35 6.07 -13.46
C ALA A 191 -9.78 5.97 -14.02
N LEU A 192 -10.70 6.80 -13.52
CA LEU A 192 -12.11 6.84 -13.93
C LEU A 192 -12.40 7.96 -14.92
N GLN A 193 -11.37 8.59 -15.48
CA GLN A 193 -11.52 9.72 -16.38
C GLN A 193 -12.46 9.37 -17.55
N GLY A 194 -13.54 10.13 -17.69
CA GLY A 194 -14.57 9.93 -18.72
C GLY A 194 -15.69 8.94 -18.36
N GLN A 195 -15.61 8.27 -17.22
CA GLN A 195 -16.65 7.34 -16.74
C GLN A 195 -17.26 7.75 -15.40
N ALA A 196 -16.50 8.37 -14.51
CA ALA A 196 -16.93 8.78 -13.18
C ALA A 196 -16.11 9.98 -12.67
N ILE A 197 -16.58 10.64 -11.61
CA ILE A 197 -15.87 11.75 -10.97
C ILE A 197 -15.79 11.51 -9.45
N GLY A 198 -14.61 11.69 -8.88
CA GLY A 198 -14.37 11.75 -7.45
C GLY A 198 -14.68 10.46 -6.73
N LEU A 199 -15.69 10.51 -5.86
CA LEU A 199 -16.08 9.40 -5.00
C LEU A 199 -17.09 8.44 -5.66
N ASP A 200 -17.38 8.61 -6.96
CA ASP A 200 -18.29 7.74 -7.71
C ASP A 200 -17.83 6.27 -7.72
N PHE A 201 -16.55 5.99 -7.46
CA PHE A 201 -16.06 4.62 -7.25
C PHE A 201 -16.76 3.89 -6.10
N LEU A 202 -17.29 4.61 -5.10
CA LEU A 202 -18.10 4.04 -4.02
C LEU A 202 -19.47 3.57 -4.50
N LEU A 203 -19.94 4.06 -5.65
CA LEU A 203 -21.24 3.73 -6.26
C LEU A 203 -21.10 2.77 -7.44
N TYR A 204 -19.92 2.66 -8.04
CA TYR A 204 -19.66 1.85 -9.23
C TYR A 204 -20.03 0.35 -9.05
N GLY A 205 -19.94 -0.18 -7.83
CA GLY A 205 -20.35 -1.55 -7.50
C GLY A 205 -21.87 -1.81 -7.49
N LEU A 206 -22.71 -0.77 -7.38
CA LEU A 206 -24.17 -0.92 -7.43
C LEU A 206 -24.69 -1.16 -8.86
N HIS A 207 -23.90 -0.83 -9.88
CA HIS A 207 -24.31 -0.97 -11.28
C HIS A 207 -24.02 -2.35 -11.88
N LEU A 208 -23.03 -3.08 -11.34
CA LEU A 208 -22.66 -4.43 -11.80
C LEU A 208 -23.42 -5.55 -11.06
N VAL A 209 -23.97 -5.26 -9.87
CA VAL A 209 -24.90 -6.15 -9.18
C VAL A 209 -26.32 -5.65 -9.43
N GLY A 210 -26.78 -5.83 -10.66
CA GLY A 210 -28.19 -5.65 -11.00
C GLY A 210 -29.05 -6.44 -10.02
N LYS A 211 -29.91 -5.72 -9.27
CA LYS A 211 -30.86 -6.20 -8.26
C LYS A 211 -30.29 -6.46 -6.87
N MET A 212 -29.88 -5.42 -6.16
CA MET A 212 -30.01 -5.44 -4.69
C MET A 212 -30.72 -4.16 -4.23
N TYR A 213 -31.98 -4.31 -3.87
CA TYR A 213 -32.80 -3.24 -3.32
C TYR A 213 -32.26 -2.84 -1.94
N LEU A 214 -31.79 -1.60 -1.82
CA LEU A 214 -31.42 -1.03 -0.52
C LEU A 214 -32.69 -0.43 0.10
N THR A 215 -33.44 -1.25 0.82
CA THR A 215 -34.54 -0.79 1.67
C THR A 215 -33.96 -0.16 2.94
N ILE A 216 -33.91 1.17 3.00
CA ILE A 216 -33.70 1.92 4.24
C ILE A 216 -35.10 2.37 4.70
N GLY A 217 -35.70 1.60 5.62
CA GLY A 217 -37.03 1.88 6.15
C GLY A 217 -38.17 1.70 5.12
N ASN A 218 -39.37 2.15 5.50
CA ASN A 218 -40.63 1.86 4.80
C ASN A 218 -40.85 2.69 3.51
N ARG A 219 -39.80 3.25 2.90
CA ARG A 219 -39.89 4.00 1.64
C ARG A 219 -38.99 3.35 0.59
N ARG A 220 -39.62 2.82 -0.46
CA ARG A 220 -38.94 2.36 -1.69
C ARG A 220 -38.54 3.59 -2.51
N LEU A 221 -37.25 3.83 -2.68
CA LEU A 221 -36.75 4.76 -3.69
C LEU A 221 -36.54 3.99 -4.99
N LEU A 222 -37.39 4.26 -5.99
CA LEU A 222 -37.20 3.78 -7.36
C LEU A 222 -36.20 4.70 -8.05
N TYR A 223 -34.97 4.21 -8.25
CA TYR A 223 -34.02 4.85 -9.15
C TYR A 223 -34.26 4.35 -10.57
N GLY A 224 -34.98 5.14 -11.37
CA GLY A 224 -35.02 4.99 -12.82
C GLY A 224 -34.03 5.95 -13.46
N VAL A 225 -32.96 5.44 -14.07
CA VAL A 225 -32.10 6.25 -14.94
C VAL A 225 -32.34 5.81 -16.37
N GLN A 226 -33.08 6.65 -17.10
CA GLN A 226 -33.24 6.56 -18.54
C GLN A 226 -31.92 7.00 -19.18
N LYS A 227 -31.32 6.13 -19.99
CA LYS A 227 -30.13 6.44 -20.81
C LYS A 227 -30.43 7.66 -21.68
N LEU A 228 -29.80 8.80 -21.40
CA LEU A 228 -29.75 9.93 -22.31
C LEU A 228 -28.35 10.00 -22.92
N CYS A 229 -28.30 9.87 -24.24
CA CYS A 229 -27.09 9.96 -25.07
C CYS A 229 -26.37 11.31 -24.91
N PRO A 230 -25.05 11.36 -25.23
CA PRO A 230 -24.20 12.49 -24.92
C PRO A 230 -24.29 13.51 -26.05
N ASN A 231 -25.23 14.45 -25.97
CA ASN A 231 -25.10 15.77 -26.63
C ASN A 231 -26.25 16.68 -26.22
N SER A 232 -26.13 17.32 -25.07
CA SER A 232 -26.64 18.67 -24.83
C SER A 232 -26.24 19.14 -23.44
N ARG A 233 -25.66 20.34 -23.37
CA ARG A 233 -25.51 21.10 -22.13
C ARG A 233 -26.90 21.36 -21.55
N THR A 234 -27.27 20.77 -20.42
CA THR A 234 -28.21 21.43 -19.48
C THR A 234 -28.33 20.72 -18.13
N ARG A 235 -28.36 21.57 -17.09
CA ARG A 235 -28.71 21.37 -15.67
C ARG A 235 -29.54 20.12 -15.33
N THR A 236 -29.04 19.37 -14.35
CA THR A 236 -29.82 18.41 -13.56
C THR A 236 -30.83 19.18 -12.68
N GLN A 237 -32.12 19.01 -12.94
CA GLN A 237 -33.18 19.41 -12.00
C GLN A 237 -33.54 18.22 -11.11
N PHE A 238 -33.62 18.48 -9.80
CA PHE A 238 -34.12 17.54 -8.81
C PHE A 238 -35.64 17.63 -8.78
N ILE A 239 -36.34 16.52 -9.08
CA ILE A 239 -37.77 16.39 -8.77
C ILE A 239 -37.87 15.51 -7.53
N LEU A 240 -38.23 16.14 -6.41
CA LEU A 240 -38.65 15.48 -5.18
C LEU A 240 -40.13 15.12 -5.34
N ASN A 241 -40.47 13.84 -5.22
CA ASN A 241 -41.82 13.37 -4.88
C ASN A 241 -41.74 12.67 -3.51
#